data_AF-A0A356W1N3-F1
#
_entry.id   AF-A0A356W1N3-F1
#
_cell.length_a   1.000
_cell.length_b   1.000
_cell.length_c   1.000
_cell.angle_alpha   90.00
_cell.angle_beta   90.00
_cell.angle_gamma   90.00
#
_symmetry.space_group_name_H-M   'P 1'
#
loop_
_entity.id
_entity.type
_entity.pdbx_description
1 polymer ?
#
loop_
_entity_poly.entity_id
_entity_poly.type
_entity_poly.pdbx_seq_one_letter_code
_entity_poly.pdbx_strand_id
1 'polypeptide(L)'
;MDTDLTGKLLIALPGIGDPRFSRSVILVCAHSPEFAMGIVLNKPMTGLTLPQLLEQLDIPLEIDIPDELVLDGGPVSSDRGFVLHTDDVISEGATLEIDGEFCMTATRDILLAMGTRRGPRRSVLALGYSGWGAGQLEYELAENAWLVG
;
A
#
# COMPACT_ATOMS: atom_id res chain seq x y z
N MET A 1 1.81 -23.18 -13.80
CA MET A 1 2.94 -22.44 -13.20
C MET A 1 2.30 -21.37 -12.37
N ASP A 2 2.21 -21.58 -11.06
CA ASP A 2 1.72 -20.56 -10.14
C ASP A 2 2.74 -19.43 -10.16
N THR A 3 2.37 -18.32 -10.80
CA THR A 3 3.25 -17.16 -10.90
C THR A 3 3.00 -16.34 -9.66
N ASP A 4 3.91 -16.36 -8.70
CA ASP A 4 3.86 -15.46 -7.56
C ASP A 4 4.04 -14.02 -8.08
N LEU A 5 3.09 -13.15 -7.75
CA LEU A 5 3.05 -11.75 -8.17
C LEU A 5 3.45 -10.82 -7.04
N THR A 6 3.80 -11.34 -5.86
CA THR A 6 4.30 -10.55 -4.74
C THR A 6 5.50 -9.72 -5.18
N GLY A 7 5.50 -8.42 -4.86
CA GLY A 7 6.52 -7.46 -5.29
C GLY A 7 6.34 -6.90 -6.70
N LYS A 8 5.40 -7.42 -7.50
CA LYS A 8 5.13 -6.91 -8.85
C LYS A 8 4.25 -5.67 -8.84
N LEU A 9 4.40 -4.85 -9.88
CA LEU A 9 3.54 -3.71 -10.13
C LEU A 9 2.45 -4.08 -11.13
N LEU A 10 1.19 -3.83 -10.78
CA LEU A 10 0.06 -3.89 -11.68
C LEU A 10 -0.24 -2.48 -12.20
N ILE A 11 -0.19 -2.32 -13.51
CA ILE A 11 -0.48 -1.05 -14.19
C ILE A 11 -1.81 -1.21 -14.92
N ALA A 12 -2.80 -0.40 -14.55
CA ALA A 12 -4.13 -0.46 -15.13
C ALA A 12 -4.09 -0.10 -16.62
N LEU A 13 -4.60 -0.99 -17.47
CA LEU A 13 -4.73 -0.76 -18.90
C LEU A 13 -6.01 0.02 -19.24
N PRO A 14 -6.04 0.77 -20.36
CA PRO A 14 -7.26 1.38 -20.85
C PRO A 14 -8.31 0.31 -21.13
N GLY A 15 -9.43 0.30 -20.38
CA GLY A 15 -10.49 -0.70 -20.53
C GLY A 15 -10.74 -1.58 -19.32
N ILE A 16 -10.03 -1.37 -18.20
CA ILE A 16 -10.21 -2.07 -16.90
C ILE A 16 -11.65 -2.12 -16.36
N GLY A 17 -12.57 -1.33 -16.93
CA GLY A 17 -14.01 -1.35 -16.62
C GLY A 17 -14.35 -0.64 -15.30
N ASP A 18 -13.55 -0.84 -14.26
CA ASP A 18 -13.73 -0.19 -12.97
C ASP A 18 -13.05 1.20 -12.94
N PRO A 19 -13.80 2.30 -12.84
CA PRO A 19 -13.22 3.64 -12.80
C PRO A 19 -12.33 3.88 -11.58
N ARG A 20 -12.52 3.12 -10.47
CA ARG A 20 -11.70 3.22 -9.27
C ARG A 20 -10.25 2.82 -9.52
N PHE A 21 -10.01 1.95 -10.49
CA PHE A 21 -8.67 1.50 -10.89
C PHE A 21 -8.17 2.17 -12.15
N SER A 22 -8.92 3.12 -12.72
CA SER A 22 -8.44 3.86 -13.89
C SER A 22 -7.11 4.55 -13.57
N ARG A 23 -6.11 4.28 -14.40
CA ARG A 23 -4.74 4.82 -14.29
C ARG A 23 -4.05 4.50 -12.95
N SER A 24 -4.45 3.45 -12.24
CA SER A 24 -3.76 3.05 -11.01
C SER A 24 -2.48 2.25 -11.30
N VAL A 25 -1.49 2.45 -10.44
CA VAL A 25 -0.32 1.58 -10.29
C VAL A 25 -0.44 0.94 -8.91
N ILE A 26 -0.51 -0.39 -8.85
CA ILE A 26 -0.69 -1.15 -7.62
C ILE A 26 0.54 -2.01 -7.36
N LEU A 27 1.11 -1.92 -6.17
CA LEU A 27 2.09 -2.90 -5.70
C LEU A 27 1.37 -4.10 -5.10
N VAL A 28 1.66 -5.30 -5.58
CA VAL A 28 1.15 -6.54 -4.99
C VAL A 28 1.99 -6.86 -3.75
N CYS A 29 1.34 -6.79 -2.58
CA CYS A 29 1.98 -7.02 -1.28
C CYS A 29 1.90 -8.49 -0.86
N ALA A 30 0.87 -9.22 -1.28
CA ALA A 30 0.74 -10.65 -1.06
C ALA A 30 -0.02 -11.30 -2.20
N HIS A 31 0.43 -12.48 -2.63
CA HIS A 31 -0.25 -13.30 -3.62
C HIS A 31 -0.23 -14.77 -3.21
N SER A 32 -1.41 -15.39 -3.09
CA SER A 32 -1.59 -16.82 -2.88
C SER A 32 -2.75 -17.34 -3.72
N PRO A 33 -2.91 -18.67 -3.86
CA PRO A 33 -4.06 -19.23 -4.59
C PRO A 33 -5.42 -18.81 -4.03
N GLU A 34 -5.49 -18.42 -2.76
CA GLU A 34 -6.71 -18.04 -2.08
C GLU A 34 -7.03 -16.53 -2.16
N PHE A 35 -6.01 -15.67 -2.28
CA PHE A 35 -6.20 -14.22 -2.34
C PHE A 35 -5.00 -13.49 -2.93
N ALA A 36 -5.24 -12.27 -3.41
CA ALA A 36 -4.19 -11.28 -3.63
C ALA A 36 -4.49 -10.00 -2.87
N MET A 37 -3.45 -9.29 -2.46
CA MET A 37 -3.53 -8.00 -1.80
C MET A 37 -2.51 -7.05 -2.42
N GLY A 38 -2.92 -5.82 -2.67
CA GLY A 38 -2.02 -4.78 -3.12
C GLY A 38 -2.44 -3.38 -2.67
N ILE A 39 -1.50 -2.44 -2.81
CA ILE A 39 -1.66 -1.04 -2.43
C ILE A 39 -1.47 -0.16 -3.67
N VAL A 40 -2.44 0.72 -3.93
CA VAL A 40 -2.33 1.73 -5.00
C VAL A 40 -1.27 2.77 -4.59
N LEU A 41 -0.28 3.00 -5.46
CA LEU A 41 0.89 3.85 -5.19
C LEU A 41 0.79 5.27 -5.77
N ASN A 42 -0.19 5.53 -6.63
CA ASN A 42 -0.21 6.76 -7.45
C ASN A 42 -1.52 7.56 -7.34
N LYS A 43 -2.31 7.33 -6.29
CA LYS A 43 -3.56 8.05 -6.04
C LYS A 43 -3.50 8.76 -4.69
N PRO A 44 -3.10 10.04 -4.64
CA PRO A 44 -3.13 10.81 -3.41
C PRO A 44 -4.57 11.16 -3.03
N MET A 45 -4.87 11.10 -1.73
CA MET A 45 -6.11 11.59 -1.18
C MET A 45 -6.11 13.12 -1.18
N THR A 46 -7.20 13.71 -1.68
CA THR A 46 -7.32 15.17 -1.73
C THR A 46 -7.62 15.70 -0.33
N GLY A 47 -6.78 16.62 0.16
CA GLY A 47 -7.03 17.34 1.41
C GLY A 47 -6.64 16.59 2.70
N LEU A 48 -5.82 15.54 2.60
CA LEU A 48 -5.26 14.84 3.76
C LEU A 48 -3.75 14.66 3.58
N THR A 49 -2.97 15.38 4.38
CA THR A 49 -1.50 15.20 4.45
C THR A 49 -1.13 14.24 5.58
N LEU A 50 0.08 13.68 5.50
CA LEU A 50 0.63 12.81 6.53
C LEU A 50 0.71 13.52 7.91
N PRO A 51 1.25 14.75 8.04
CA PRO A 51 1.25 15.46 9.32
C PRO A 51 -0.16 15.65 9.91
N GLN A 52 -1.14 16.02 9.07
CA GLN A 52 -2.53 16.18 9.50
C GLN A 52 -3.14 14.87 10.02
N LEU A 53 -2.87 13.75 9.33
CA LEU A 53 -3.37 12.44 9.76
C LEU A 53 -2.71 11.99 11.06
N LEU A 54 -1.40 12.20 11.22
CA LEU A 54 -0.71 11.87 12.47
C LEU A 54 -1.23 12.71 13.65
N GLU A 55 -1.47 14.00 13.44
CA GLU A 55 -2.09 14.87 14.44
C GLU A 55 -3.50 14.39 14.83
N GLN A 56 -4.34 14.02 13.85
CA GLN A 56 -5.67 13.43 14.12
C GLN A 56 -5.64 12.13 14.91
N LEU A 57 -4.53 11.39 14.85
CA LEU A 57 -4.32 10.13 15.58
C LEU A 57 -3.64 10.33 16.94
N ASP A 58 -3.49 11.58 17.39
CA ASP A 58 -2.75 11.97 18.60
C ASP A 58 -1.31 11.39 18.59
N ILE A 59 -0.65 11.45 17.43
CA ILE A 59 0.74 11.02 17.27
C ILE A 59 1.64 12.24 17.38
N PRO A 60 2.57 12.28 18.37
CA PRO A 60 3.48 13.40 18.53
C PRO A 60 4.49 13.44 17.38
N LEU A 61 4.67 14.64 16.82
CA LEU A 61 5.69 14.92 15.81
C LEU A 61 6.94 15.49 16.50
N GLU A 62 8.00 14.69 16.58
CA GLU A 62 9.31 15.12 17.09
C GLU A 62 10.20 15.75 16.01
N ILE A 63 9.86 15.49 14.75
CA ILE A 63 10.54 15.99 13.56
C ILE A 63 9.57 16.74 12.67
N ASP A 64 10.10 17.63 11.86
CA ASP A 64 9.33 18.26 10.79
C ASP A 64 9.18 17.26 9.64
N ILE A 65 7.94 16.92 9.31
CA ILE A 65 7.59 15.95 8.26
C ILE A 65 7.04 16.74 7.08
N PRO A 66 7.45 16.44 5.84
CA PRO A 66 6.91 17.16 4.69
C PRO A 66 5.39 16.93 4.57
N ASP A 67 4.70 17.90 3.96
CA ASP A 67 3.26 17.82 3.63
C ASP A 67 3.00 16.85 2.46
N GLU A 68 3.46 15.60 2.60
CA GLU A 68 3.17 14.53 1.67
C GLU A 68 1.71 14.10 1.80
N LEU A 69 1.08 13.84 0.66
CA LEU A 69 -0.31 13.38 0.62
C LEU A 69 -0.37 11.90 1.00
N VAL A 70 -1.34 11.57 1.85
CA VAL A 70 -1.70 10.18 2.12
C VAL A 70 -2.29 9.57 0.86
N LEU A 71 -1.93 8.32 0.54
CA LEU A 71 -2.46 7.63 -0.62
C LEU A 71 -3.81 6.97 -0.33
N ASP A 72 -4.68 6.92 -1.34
CA ASP A 72 -5.83 6.01 -1.38
C ASP A 72 -5.31 4.66 -1.87
N GLY A 73 -5.08 3.72 -0.95
CA GLY A 73 -4.50 2.41 -1.22
C GLY A 73 -5.48 1.42 -1.83
N GLY A 74 -6.78 1.72 -1.77
CA GLY A 74 -7.85 0.93 -2.38
C GLY A 74 -9.14 0.90 -1.57
N PRO A 75 -10.20 0.29 -2.14
CA PRO A 75 -11.56 0.39 -1.61
C PRO A 75 -11.82 -0.43 -0.34
N VAL A 76 -10.91 -1.33 0.04
CA VAL A 76 -11.11 -2.25 1.17
C VAL A 76 -10.46 -1.68 2.42
N SER A 77 -11.18 -1.65 3.55
CA SER A 77 -10.70 -1.16 4.85
C SER A 77 -10.11 0.26 4.78
N SER A 78 -10.82 1.19 4.13
CA SER A 78 -10.37 2.59 3.95
C SER A 78 -10.17 3.37 5.26
N ASP A 79 -10.62 2.82 6.39
CA ASP A 79 -10.38 3.31 7.75
C ASP A 79 -9.04 2.85 8.33
N ARG A 80 -8.34 1.92 7.68
CA ARG A 80 -7.05 1.38 8.12
C ARG A 80 -5.90 1.94 7.32
N GLY A 81 -4.84 2.33 8.03
CA GLY A 81 -3.57 2.75 7.44
C GLY A 81 -2.60 1.59 7.25
N PHE A 82 -2.02 1.54 6.05
CA PHE A 82 -0.92 0.65 5.68
C PHE A 82 0.29 1.52 5.36
N VAL A 83 1.38 1.31 6.08
CA VAL A 83 2.65 1.97 5.81
C VAL A 83 3.48 1.02 4.97
N LEU A 84 3.79 1.42 3.73
CA LEU A 84 4.83 0.79 2.93
C LEU A 84 6.16 1.47 3.24
N HIS A 85 7.19 0.70 3.56
CA HIS A 85 8.48 1.23 3.97
C HIS A 85 9.64 0.32 3.63
N THR A 86 10.86 0.83 3.80
CA THR A 86 12.09 0.05 3.71
C THR A 86 12.28 -0.91 4.89
N ASP A 87 13.14 -1.90 4.72
CA ASP A 87 13.44 -3.00 5.66
C ASP A 87 14.13 -2.61 6.99
N ASP A 88 14.39 -1.33 7.23
CA ASP A 88 15.13 -0.84 8.39
C ASP A 88 14.30 -0.75 9.68
N VAL A 89 12.98 -0.86 9.56
CA VAL A 89 12.06 -0.92 10.69
C VAL A 89 11.19 -2.14 10.53
N ILE A 90 11.42 -3.18 11.35
CA ILE A 90 10.62 -4.40 11.35
C ILE A 90 9.92 -4.52 12.70
N SER A 91 8.59 -4.64 12.66
CA SER A 91 7.76 -5.01 13.79
C SER A 91 7.45 -6.51 13.72
N GLU A 92 8.01 -7.28 14.65
CA GLU A 92 7.81 -8.74 14.71
C GLU A 92 6.32 -9.12 14.71
N GLY A 93 5.94 -10.02 13.80
CA GLY A 93 4.57 -10.52 13.68
C GLY A 93 3.54 -9.55 13.09
N ALA A 94 3.96 -8.32 12.73
CA ALA A 94 3.06 -7.30 12.18
C ALA A 94 3.54 -6.67 10.87
N THR A 95 4.80 -6.91 10.50
CA THR A 95 5.38 -6.49 9.22
C THR A 95 5.25 -7.63 8.23
N LEU A 96 4.72 -7.33 7.06
CA LEU A 96 4.75 -8.20 5.89
C LEU A 96 5.94 -7.80 5.01
N GLU A 97 6.86 -8.72 4.80
CA GLU A 97 7.96 -8.55 3.85
C GLU A 97 7.47 -8.80 2.42
N ILE A 98 7.87 -7.93 1.49
CA ILE A 98 7.46 -7.96 0.08
C ILE A 98 8.73 -8.10 -0.77
N ASP A 99 8.93 -9.29 -1.32
CA ASP A 99 10.05 -9.64 -2.23
C ASP A 99 11.46 -9.27 -1.70
N GLY A 100 11.62 -9.20 -0.38
CA GLY A 100 12.89 -8.88 0.28
C GLY A 100 13.41 -7.45 0.11
N GLU A 101 12.66 -6.57 -0.56
CA GLU A 101 13.05 -5.17 -0.80
C GLU A 101 12.18 -4.17 -0.01
N PHE A 102 10.89 -4.49 0.14
CA PHE A 102 9.92 -3.61 0.78
C PHE A 102 9.25 -4.32 1.94
N CYS A 103 8.70 -3.52 2.84
CA CYS A 103 7.94 -3.97 3.99
C CYS A 103 6.62 -3.22 4.06
N MET A 104 5.59 -3.88 4.56
CA MET A 104 4.30 -3.27 4.84
C MET A 104 3.91 -3.55 6.27
N THR A 105 3.59 -2.48 7.01
CA THR A 105 3.16 -2.59 8.41
C THR A 105 1.85 -1.85 8.60
N ALA A 106 0.91 -2.47 9.33
CA ALA A 106 -0.41 -1.93 9.62
C ALA A 106 -0.65 -1.77 11.14
N THR A 107 0.35 -1.24 11.86
CA THR A 107 0.30 -1.03 13.31
C THR A 107 0.34 0.44 13.66
N ARG A 108 -0.08 0.78 14.89
CA ARG A 108 0.08 2.14 15.40
C ARG A 108 1.55 2.51 15.62
N ASP A 109 2.40 1.52 15.92
CA ASP A 109 3.81 1.74 16.24
C ASP A 109 4.61 2.26 15.05
N ILE A 110 4.33 1.78 13.83
CA ILE A 110 4.99 2.32 12.64
C ILE A 110 4.57 3.78 12.37
N LEU A 111 3.31 4.14 12.65
CA LEU A 111 2.83 5.53 12.52
C LEU A 111 3.50 6.43 13.56
N LEU A 112 3.65 5.96 14.79
CA LEU A 112 4.44 6.65 15.81
C LEU A 112 5.89 6.85 15.36
N ALA A 113 6.50 5.81 14.79
CA ALA A 113 7.88 5.87 14.31
C ALA A 113 8.07 6.92 13.21
N MET A 114 7.13 7.04 12.26
CA MET A 114 7.14 8.08 11.22
C MET A 114 7.15 9.50 11.80
N GLY A 115 6.56 9.70 12.98
CA GLY A 115 6.60 10.95 13.75
C GLY A 115 7.97 11.33 14.32
N THR A 116 8.97 10.45 14.24
CA THR A 116 10.23 10.55 14.98
C THR A 116 11.45 10.26 14.11
N ARG A 117 12.66 10.44 14.66
CA ARG A 117 13.91 10.02 14.01
C ARG A 117 14.10 8.50 13.90
N ARG A 118 13.18 7.70 14.46
CA ARG A 118 13.20 6.22 14.37
C ARG A 118 12.32 5.69 13.24
N GLY A 119 11.69 6.57 12.47
CA GLY A 119 10.93 6.19 11.29
C GLY A 119 11.82 5.56 10.23
N PRO A 120 11.22 4.81 9.29
CA PRO A 120 11.95 4.18 8.20
C PRO A 120 12.58 5.22 7.27
N ARG A 121 13.71 4.87 6.65
CA ARG A 121 14.43 5.75 5.68
C ARG A 121 13.51 6.28 4.57
N ARG A 122 12.61 5.43 4.08
CA ARG A 122 11.55 5.80 3.14
C ARG A 122 10.27 5.12 3.57
N SER A 123 9.17 5.87 3.49
CA SER A 123 7.85 5.31 3.70
C SER A 123 6.80 6.07 2.91
N VAL A 124 5.67 5.43 2.70
CA VAL A 124 4.44 6.04 2.23
C VAL A 124 3.27 5.44 3.00
N LEU A 125 2.34 6.29 3.42
CA LEU A 125 1.12 5.88 4.09
C LEU A 125 -0.02 5.84 3.08
N ALA A 126 -0.70 4.69 3.03
CA ALA A 126 -1.92 4.49 2.25
C ALA A 126 -3.08 4.12 3.17
N LEU A 127 -4.28 4.63 2.88
CA LEU A 127 -5.51 4.22 3.54
C LEU A 127 -6.24 3.19 2.68
N GLY A 128 -6.59 2.07 3.28
CA GLY A 128 -7.19 0.93 2.59
C GLY A 128 -6.23 0.17 1.67
N TYR A 129 -6.76 -0.88 1.06
CA TYR A 129 -6.04 -1.73 0.12
C TYR A 129 -6.95 -2.24 -0.99
N SER A 130 -6.33 -2.78 -2.02
CA SER A 130 -6.97 -3.47 -3.14
C SER A 130 -6.84 -4.97 -2.93
N GLY A 131 -7.97 -5.67 -2.88
CA GLY A 131 -8.01 -7.11 -2.61
C GLY A 131 -8.65 -7.87 -3.77
N TRP A 132 -8.09 -9.05 -4.04
CA TRP A 132 -8.61 -10.01 -5.01
C TRP A 132 -8.95 -11.31 -4.30
N GLY A 133 -10.08 -11.90 -4.66
CA GLY A 133 -10.40 -13.27 -4.26
C GLY A 133 -9.59 -14.31 -5.04
N ALA A 134 -9.72 -15.57 -4.65
CA ALA A 134 -9.06 -16.70 -5.29
C ALA A 134 -9.23 -16.70 -6.82
N GLY A 135 -8.12 -16.66 -7.55
CA GLY A 135 -8.09 -16.69 -9.02
C GLY A 135 -8.58 -15.42 -9.72
N GLN A 136 -9.00 -14.39 -8.99
CA GLN A 136 -9.57 -13.18 -9.58
C GLN A 136 -8.50 -12.34 -10.28
N LEU A 137 -7.32 -12.20 -9.67
CA LEU A 137 -6.23 -11.41 -10.25
C LEU A 137 -5.75 -12.03 -11.56
N GLU A 138 -5.62 -13.36 -11.62
CA GLU A 138 -5.23 -14.10 -12.81
C GLU A 138 -6.28 -13.98 -13.92
N TYR A 139 -7.57 -13.99 -13.56
CA TYR A 139 -8.64 -13.74 -14.52
C TYR A 139 -8.55 -12.31 -15.10
N GLU A 140 -8.36 -11.30 -14.26
CA GLU A 140 -8.21 -9.91 -14.70
C GLU A 140 -6.96 -9.71 -15.59
N LEU A 141 -5.86 -10.42 -15.28
CA LEU A 141 -4.66 -10.45 -16.12
C LEU A 141 -4.95 -11.08 -17.50
N ALA A 142 -5.71 -12.19 -17.54
CA ALA A 142 -6.10 -12.84 -18.79
C ALA A 142 -7.00 -11.95 -19.67
N GLU A 143 -7.82 -11.11 -19.04
CA GLU A 143 -8.69 -10.14 -19.71
C GLU A 143 -7.95 -8.84 -20.12
N ASN A 144 -6.62 -8.76 -19.97
CA ASN A 144 -5.81 -7.57 -20.24
C ASN A 144 -6.28 -6.34 -19.45
N ALA A 145 -6.76 -6.53 -18.23
CA ALA A 145 -7.08 -5.43 -17.32
C ALA A 145 -5.80 -4.77 -16.76
N TRP A 146 -4.75 -5.57 -16.58
CA TRP A 146 -3.49 -5.18 -15.94
C TRP A 146 -2.29 -5.54 -16.80
N LEU A 147 -1.28 -4.68 -16.79
CA LEU A 147 0.09 -5.00 -17.20
C LEU A 147 0.93 -5.26 -15.96
N VAL A 148 1.72 -6.33 -15.95
CA VAL A 148 2.66 -6.66 -14.86
C VAL A 148 4.03 -6.10 -15.17
N GLY A 149 4.62 -5.37 -14.22
CA GLY A 149 5.98 -4.79 -14.29
C GLY A 149 6.91 -5.30 -13.20
#